data_AF-A0A4Q0I6X6-F1
#
_entry.id   AF-A0A4Q0I6X6-F1
#
_cell.length_a   1.000
_cell.length_b   1.000
_cell.length_c   1.000
_cell.angle_alpha   90.00
_cell.angle_beta   90.00
_cell.angle_gamma   90.00
#
_symmetry.space_group_name_H-M   'P 1'
#
loop_
_entity.id
_entity.type
_entity.pdbx_description
1 polymer ?
#
loop_
_entity_poly.entity_id
_entity_poly.type
_entity_poly.pdbx_seq_one_letter_code
_entity_poly.pdbx_strand_id
1 'polypeptide(L)' 'MIRVIIENLATIIISAILICLGVLAVIKIYKDKKKGSCSCGCSGCPQSQNCHKD' A
#
# COMPACT_ATOMS: atom_id res chain seq x y z
N MET A 1 -11.96 -23.65 -27.14
CA MET A 1 -12.29 -22.89 -25.91
C MET A 1 -11.08 -22.72 -24.97
N ILE A 2 -10.16 -23.69 -24.85
CA ILE A 2 -8.94 -23.58 -24.02
C ILE A 2 -7.85 -22.65 -24.63
N ARG A 3 -7.86 -22.45 -25.96
CA ARG A 3 -6.88 -21.61 -26.68
C ARG A 3 -6.75 -20.18 -26.13
N VAL A 4 -7.84 -19.56 -25.69
CA VAL A 4 -7.81 -18.19 -25.17
C VAL A 4 -6.93 -18.07 -23.92
N ILE A 5 -6.90 -19.11 -23.09
CA ILE A 5 -6.11 -19.17 -21.86
C ILE A 5 -4.63 -19.41 -22.18
N ILE A 6 -4.32 -20.21 -23.20
CA ILE A 6 -2.93 -20.55 -23.60
C ILE A 6 -2.28 -19.39 -24.35
N GLU A 7 -2.98 -18.78 -25.31
CA GLU A 7 -2.45 -17.68 -26.12
C GLU A 7 -2.28 -16.39 -25.30
N ASN A 8 -3.15 -16.17 -24.30
CA ASN A 8 -3.09 -14.99 -23.43
C ASN A 8 -2.54 -15.31 -22.04
N LEU A 9 -1.86 -16.45 -21.87
CA LEU A 9 -1.33 -16.88 -20.59
C LEU A 9 -0.34 -15.85 -20.03
N ALA A 10 0.52 -15.31 -20.90
CA ALA A 10 1.44 -14.23 -20.56
C ALA A 10 0.69 -12.96 -20.11
N THR A 11 -0.35 -12.56 -20.83
CA THR A 11 -1.18 -11.39 -20.49
C THR A 11 -1.86 -11.56 -19.13
N ILE A 12 -2.38 -12.76 -18.85
CA ILE A 12 -3.02 -13.08 -17.56
C ILE A 12 -2.00 -12.96 -16.43
N ILE A 13 -0.80 -13.54 -16.58
CA ILE A 13 0.27 -13.45 -15.57
C ILE A 13 0.67 -11.99 -15.31
N ILE A 14 0.91 -11.21 -16.37
CA ILE A 14 1.30 -9.80 -16.25
C ILE A 14 0.21 -8.99 -15.55
N SER A 15 -1.06 -9.21 -15.92
CA SER A 15 -2.20 -8.54 -15.28
C SER A 15 -2.33 -8.89 -13.79
N ALA A 16 -2.13 -10.16 -13.43
CA ALA A 16 -2.15 -10.61 -12.04
C ALA A 16 -1.04 -9.96 -11.21
N ILE A 17 0.18 -9.84 -11.75
CA ILE A 17 1.30 -9.17 -11.09
C ILE A 17 0.98 -7.68 -10.87
N LEU A 18 0.48 -6.99 -11.89
CA LEU A 18 0.10 -5.57 -11.80
C LEU A 18 -0.96 -5.33 -10.73
N ILE A 19 -2.01 -6.17 -10.71
CA ILE A 19 -3.06 -6.10 -9.68
C ILE A 19 -2.47 -6.33 -8.28
N CYS A 20 -1.61 -7.35 -8.13
CA CYS A 20 -0.97 -7.67 -6.85
C CYS A 20 -0.14 -6.49 -6.33
N LEU A 21 0.69 -5.89 -7.19
CA LEU A 21 1.49 -4.70 -6.83
C LEU A 21 0.60 -3.51 -6.45
N GLY A 22 -0.47 -3.27 -7.20
CA GLY A 22 -1.44 -2.20 -6.90
C GLY A 22 -2.12 -2.40 -5.54
N VAL A 23 -2.60 -3.62 -5.27
CA VAL A 23 -3.22 -3.98 -3.98
C VAL A 23 -2.22 -3.81 -2.83
N LEU A 24 -0.98 -4.28 -2.99
CA LEU A 24 0.07 -4.11 -1.99
C LEU A 24 0.38 -2.63 -1.72
N ALA A 25 0.44 -1.80 -2.75
CA ALA A 25 0.65 -0.36 -2.61
C ALA A 25 -0.49 0.30 -1.82
N VAL A 26 -1.74 -0.03 -2.14
CA VAL A 26 -2.91 0.49 -1.41
C VAL A 26 -2.90 0.03 0.05
N ILE A 27 -2.66 -1.25 0.32
CA ILE A 27 -2.53 -1.79 1.68
C ILE A 27 -1.42 -1.06 2.45
N LYS A 28 -0.27 -0.82 1.81
CA LYS A 28 0.85 -0.09 2.40
C LYS A 28 0.42 1.32 2.80
N ILE A 29 -0.24 2.05 1.90
CA ILE A 29 -0.77 3.40 2.19
C ILE A 29 -1.76 3.38 3.36
N TYR A 30 -2.68 2.42 3.41
CA TYR A 30 -3.63 2.30 4.52
C TYR A 30 -2.94 1.97 5.86
N LYS A 31 -1.95 1.07 5.84
CA LYS A 31 -1.17 0.71 7.03
C LYS A 31 -0.29 1.86 7.51
N ASP A 32 0.34 2.59 6.59
CA ASP A 32 1.14 3.77 6.90
C ASP A 32 0.27 4.91 7.45
N LYS A 33 -0.95 5.09 6.93
CA LYS A 33 -1.94 6.00 7.53
C LYS A 33 -2.35 5.59 8.94
N LYS A 34 -2.54 4.28 9.19
CA LYS A 34 -2.89 3.77 10.52
C LYS A 34 -1.73 3.85 11.52
N LYS A 35 -0.48 3.85 11.05
CA LYS A 35 0.72 4.00 11.90
C LYS A 35 0.93 5.41 12.47
N GLY A 36 0.10 6.37 12.08
CA GLY A 36 0.19 7.75 12.56
C GLY A 36 1.27 8.52 11.80
N SER A 37 0.90 9.69 11.29
CA SER A 37 1.81 10.59 10.60
C SER A 37 2.67 11.35 11.61
N CYS A 38 3.73 10.73 12.12
CA CYS A 38 4.86 11.44 12.72
C CYS A 38 6.15 10.83 12.16
N SER A 39 6.56 11.30 10.97
CA SER A 39 7.81 10.89 10.31
C SER A 39 9.05 11.39 11.06
N CYS A 40 8.90 12.34 11.98
CA CYS A 40 9.91 12.77 12.91
C CYS A 40 9.56 12.08 14.24
N GLY A 41 10.47 11.29 14.82
CA GLY A 41 10.28 10.79 16.18
C GLY A 41 9.80 11.94 17.08
N CYS A 42 8.73 11.71 17.86
CA CYS A 42 8.04 12.75 18.61
C CYS A 42 8.94 13.53 19.60
N SER A 43 10.19 13.12 19.76
CA SER A 43 11.25 13.81 20.50
C SER A 43 11.58 15.23 19.98
N GLY A 44 11.16 15.61 18.75
CA GLY A 44 11.44 16.94 18.18
C GLY A 44 10.26 17.62 17.47
N CYS A 45 9.03 17.09 17.60
CA CYS A 45 7.87 17.67 16.93
C CYS A 45 7.38 18.92 17.68
N PRO A 46 7.33 20.12 17.07
CA PRO A 46 6.83 21.34 17.72
C PRO A 46 5.33 21.26 18.05
N GLN A 47 4.62 20.30 17.46
CA GLN A 47 3.21 19.99 17.74
C GLN A 47 3.03 18.84 18.76
N SER A 48 4.12 18.31 19.35
CA SER A 48 4.08 17.18 20.30
C SER A 48 3.18 17.42 21.52
N GLN A 49 3.05 18.67 21.98
CA GLN A 49 2.18 19.04 23.12
C GLN A 49 0.68 18.78 22.88
N ASN A 50 0.22 18.67 21.64
CA ASN A 50 -1.20 18.41 21.33
C ASN A 50 -1.45 17.00 20.79
N CYS A 51 -0.41 16.21 20.48
CA CYS A 51 -0.58 14.88 19.91
C CYS A 51 -1.14 13.84 20.89
N HIS A 52 -1.01 14.06 22.20
CA HIS A 52 -1.60 13.22 23.26
C HIS A 52 -2.31 14.10 24.31
N LYS A 53 -3.17 15.03 23.87
CA LYS A 53 -4.18 15.59 24.77
C LYS A 53 -5.42 14.72 24.64
N ASP A 54 -5.50 13.77 25.58
CA ASP A 54 -6.62 12.90 25.94
C ASP A 54 -6.93 11.72 25.00
#